data_AF-A0A4Z0QY00-F1
#
_entry.id   AF-A0A4Z0QY00-F1
#
_cell.length_a   1.000
_cell.length_b   1.000
_cell.length_c   1.000
_cell.angle_alpha   90.00
_cell.angle_beta   90.00
_cell.angle_gamma   90.00
#
_symmetry.space_group_name_H-M   'P 1'
#
loop_
_entity.id
_entity.type
_entity.pdbx_description
1 polymer ?
#
loop_
_entity_poly.entity_id
_entity_poly.type
_entity_poly.pdbx_seq_one_letter_code
_entity_poly.pdbx_strand_id
1 'polypeptide(L)'
;MNMDQIIAKEINLLLTNSGLSNGIVITINSWLDSNFRIKGRYGWAQLTLITCESTGGVLEVGLQGAVAMELYALAADIMDDIQDQDNNELPWRKVPSAQAINIATCILVLSHKALSTISNRRHFEEISDVLNQMGLQACDGQFQEFLNDSKERISLEEYFEIIKKKSGGLTASACKIGAILGGAEQTLVELLEQFGMKLGLMSQIKNDLDDFLDFETKSDFVKGRKTLPFVYLLNVLNERKAEELKYLSSLATIGLGGLASKERGQLRELVVNEGTIHYCSVIYEMYKQRAMQILESISISEKRKEKLIQLVR
;
A
#
# COMPACT_ATOMS: atom_id res chain seq x y z
N MET A 1 3.17 9.44 26.12
CA MET A 1 2.76 9.69 24.72
C MET A 1 2.32 8.37 24.13
N ASN A 2 1.23 8.34 23.36
CA ASN A 2 0.91 7.17 22.54
C ASN A 2 1.90 7.09 21.34
N MET A 3 1.95 5.95 20.64
CA MET A 3 2.94 5.74 19.57
C MET A 3 2.85 6.82 18.47
N ASP A 4 1.63 7.20 18.10
CA ASP A 4 1.41 8.26 17.10
C ASP A 4 2.02 9.61 17.49
N GLN A 5 1.92 10.00 18.76
CA GLN A 5 2.54 11.23 19.23
C GLN A 5 4.07 11.16 19.14
N ILE A 6 4.66 9.98 19.31
CA ILE A 6 6.11 9.79 19.23
C ILE A 6 6.56 9.94 17.78
N ILE A 7 5.89 9.24 16.86
CA ILE A 7 6.15 9.33 15.41
C ILE A 7 5.96 10.77 14.92
N ALA A 8 4.84 11.41 15.28
CA ALA A 8 4.56 12.80 14.91
C ALA A 8 5.63 13.76 15.43
N LYS A 9 6.10 13.57 16.67
CA LYS A 9 7.15 14.41 17.25
C LYS A 9 8.47 14.26 16.49
N GLU A 10 8.85 13.03 16.13
CA GLU A 10 10.08 12.78 15.38
C GLU A 10 10.03 13.35 13.96
N ILE A 11 8.90 13.19 13.25
CA ILE A 11 8.70 13.82 11.94
C ILE A 11 8.80 15.35 12.06
N ASN A 12 8.17 15.95 13.07
CA ASN A 12 8.23 17.39 13.29
C ASN A 12 9.66 17.88 13.59
N LEU A 13 10.45 17.11 14.34
CA LEU A 13 11.86 17.41 14.60
C LEU A 13 12.67 17.36 13.30
N LEU A 14 12.49 16.32 12.49
CA LEU A 14 13.13 16.18 11.18
C LEU A 14 12.79 17.35 10.25
N LEU A 15 11.51 17.73 10.17
CA LEU A 15 11.04 18.86 9.37
C LEU A 15 11.62 20.18 9.85
N THR A 16 11.64 20.43 11.16
CA THR A 16 12.20 21.68 11.73
C THR A 16 13.71 21.79 11.47
N ASN A 17 14.43 20.67 11.54
CA ASN A 17 15.88 20.62 11.31
C ASN A 17 16.28 20.50 9.83
N SER A 18 15.31 20.51 8.91
CA SER A 18 15.56 20.33 7.47
C SER A 18 16.04 21.61 6.77
N GLY A 19 15.83 22.78 7.36
CA GLY A 19 16.06 24.07 6.71
C GLY A 19 14.99 24.46 5.68
N LEU A 20 13.90 23.68 5.58
CA LEU A 20 12.75 24.00 4.72
C LEU A 20 12.01 25.25 5.22
N SER A 21 11.34 25.93 4.30
CA SER A 21 10.50 27.08 4.66
C SER A 21 9.30 26.65 5.52
N ASN A 22 8.83 27.55 6.38
CA ASN A 22 7.64 27.29 7.22
C ASN A 22 6.42 26.86 6.40
N GLY A 23 6.25 27.39 5.18
CA GLY A 23 5.16 27.01 4.29
C GLY A 23 5.21 25.52 3.89
N ILE A 24 6.39 24.99 3.57
CA ILE A 24 6.56 23.56 3.23
C ILE A 24 6.30 22.70 4.48
N VAL A 25 6.88 23.07 5.63
CA VAL A 25 6.70 22.33 6.90
C VAL A 25 5.23 22.22 7.29
N ILE A 26 4.48 23.34 7.25
CA ILE A 26 3.04 23.37 7.55
C ILE A 26 2.28 22.48 6.56
N THR A 27 2.63 22.53 5.27
CA THR A 27 1.95 21.75 4.23
C THR A 27 2.14 20.24 4.43
N ILE A 28 3.38 19.80 4.65
CA ILE A 28 3.69 18.37 4.87
C ILE A 28 2.96 17.85 6.12
N ASN A 29 2.99 18.60 7.22
CA ASN A 29 2.26 18.22 8.43
C ASN A 29 0.75 18.11 8.19
N SER A 30 0.16 19.06 7.46
CA SER A 30 -1.26 18.99 7.10
C SER A 30 -1.60 17.77 6.25
N TRP A 31 -0.68 17.31 5.39
CA TRP A 31 -0.91 16.14 4.52
C TRP A 31 -0.79 14.84 5.31
N LEU A 32 0.20 14.73 6.20
CA LEU A 32 0.31 13.62 7.15
C LEU A 32 -0.96 13.46 8.00
N ASP A 33 -1.51 14.57 8.52
CA ASP A 33 -2.74 14.57 9.32
C ASP A 33 -4.02 14.29 8.49
N SER A 34 -3.97 14.44 7.16
CA SER A 34 -5.11 14.13 6.28
C SER A 34 -5.11 12.67 5.85
N ASN A 35 -3.94 12.08 5.62
CA ASN A 35 -3.78 10.65 5.32
C ASN A 35 -4.37 9.76 6.45
N PHE A 36 -4.32 10.27 7.68
CA PHE A 36 -4.96 9.69 8.87
C PHE A 36 -6.44 9.35 8.70
N ARG A 37 -7.22 10.21 8.02
CA ARG A 37 -8.69 10.06 7.96
C ARG A 37 -9.14 8.89 7.11
N ILE A 38 -8.24 8.32 6.31
CA ILE A 38 -8.55 7.26 5.33
C ILE A 38 -7.88 5.92 5.70
N LYS A 39 -6.59 5.93 6.10
CA LYS A 39 -5.80 4.68 6.28
C LYS A 39 -5.31 4.41 7.71
N GLY A 40 -5.71 5.24 8.69
CA GLY A 40 -5.18 5.19 10.07
C GLY A 40 -3.89 6.02 10.23
N ARG A 41 -3.50 6.35 11.47
CA ARG A 41 -2.36 7.27 11.70
C ARG A 41 -1.04 6.52 11.65
N TYR A 42 -0.13 6.95 10.78
CA TYR A 42 1.23 6.42 10.68
C TYR A 42 1.34 4.89 10.55
N GLY A 43 0.47 4.28 9.74
CA GLY A 43 0.34 2.82 9.65
C GLY A 43 1.65 2.13 9.24
N TRP A 44 2.46 2.74 8.38
CA TRP A 44 3.73 2.17 7.92
C TRP A 44 4.81 2.26 8.99
N ALA A 45 4.89 3.39 9.70
CA ALA A 45 5.76 3.50 10.87
C ALA A 45 5.36 2.50 11.96
N GLN A 46 4.06 2.36 12.25
CA GLN A 46 3.59 1.40 13.25
C GLN A 46 3.91 -0.04 12.86
N LEU A 47 3.67 -0.45 11.61
CA LEU A 47 4.03 -1.79 11.13
C LEU A 47 5.53 -2.08 11.30
N THR A 48 6.36 -1.10 10.94
CA THR A 48 7.82 -1.18 11.08
C THR A 48 8.22 -1.35 12.55
N LEU A 49 7.64 -0.55 13.46
CA LEU A 49 7.90 -0.61 14.89
C LEU A 49 7.40 -1.90 15.54
N ILE A 50 6.20 -2.37 15.17
CA ILE A 50 5.65 -3.65 15.64
C ILE A 50 6.63 -4.78 15.29
N THR A 51 7.16 -4.78 14.07
CA THR A 51 8.10 -5.82 13.62
C THR A 51 9.45 -5.72 14.33
N CYS A 52 9.94 -4.50 14.55
CA CYS A 52 11.15 -4.21 15.35
C CYS A 52 11.01 -4.72 16.80
N GLU A 53 9.92 -4.37 17.48
CA GLU A 53 9.64 -4.83 18.85
C GLU A 53 9.50 -6.36 18.91
N SER A 54 8.83 -6.96 17.92
CA SER A 54 8.60 -8.41 17.86
C SER A 54 9.92 -9.19 17.77
N THR A 55 10.93 -8.61 17.12
CA THR A 55 12.25 -9.22 16.94
C THR A 55 13.22 -8.90 18.07
N GLY A 56 12.84 -8.05 19.03
CA GLY A 56 13.62 -7.73 20.22
C GLY A 56 14.23 -6.33 20.24
N GLY A 57 13.97 -5.53 19.21
CA GLY A 57 14.37 -4.13 19.15
C GLY A 57 13.65 -3.24 20.15
N VAL A 58 14.24 -2.06 20.38
CA VAL A 58 13.65 -1.00 21.19
C VAL A 58 13.23 0.17 20.31
N LEU A 59 12.28 0.96 20.80
CA LEU A 59 11.71 2.08 20.08
C LEU A 59 12.76 3.05 19.54
N GLU A 60 13.77 3.37 20.33
CA GLU A 60 14.83 4.32 19.99
C GLU A 60 15.65 3.90 18.77
N VAL A 61 15.77 2.59 18.53
CA VAL A 61 16.46 2.01 17.36
C VAL A 61 15.52 1.91 16.17
N GLY A 62 14.25 1.58 16.40
CA GLY A 62 13.24 1.42 15.35
C GLY A 62 12.75 2.74 14.74
N LEU A 63 12.79 3.84 15.50
CA LEU A 63 12.04 5.05 15.19
C LEU A 63 12.48 5.74 13.89
N GLN A 64 13.78 5.87 13.63
CA GLN A 64 14.26 6.58 12.45
C GLN A 64 13.91 5.83 11.15
N GLY A 65 14.04 4.50 11.16
CA GLY A 65 13.63 3.67 10.01
C GLY A 65 12.11 3.64 9.83
N ALA A 66 11.34 3.63 10.91
CA ALA A 66 9.88 3.74 10.85
C ALA A 66 9.41 5.09 10.26
N VAL A 67 10.04 6.20 10.66
CA VAL A 67 9.78 7.53 10.10
C VAL A 67 10.17 7.58 8.62
N ALA A 68 11.33 7.02 8.26
CA ALA A 68 11.74 6.94 6.86
C ALA A 68 10.71 6.18 6.01
N MET A 69 10.26 5.01 6.48
CA MET A 69 9.26 4.19 5.80
C MET A 69 7.93 4.93 5.62
N GLU A 70 7.45 5.62 6.65
CA GLU A 70 6.21 6.40 6.61
C GLU A 70 6.27 7.55 5.60
N LEU A 71 7.36 8.32 5.62
CA LEU A 71 7.55 9.41 4.66
C LEU A 71 7.68 8.88 3.23
N TYR A 72 8.38 7.75 3.04
CA TYR A 72 8.48 7.11 1.74
C TYR A 72 7.09 6.75 1.21
N ALA A 73 6.30 6.04 2.02
CA ALA A 73 4.98 5.58 1.63
C ALA A 73 4.03 6.75 1.35
N LEU A 74 4.09 7.84 2.13
CA LEU A 74 3.32 9.05 1.84
C LEU A 74 3.73 9.68 0.50
N ALA A 75 5.02 9.75 0.19
CA ALA A 75 5.47 10.29 -1.11
C ALA A 75 4.97 9.42 -2.27
N ALA A 76 5.02 8.09 -2.11
CA ALA A 76 4.49 7.14 -3.09
C ALA A 76 2.96 7.31 -3.28
N ASP A 77 2.19 7.36 -2.20
CA ASP A 77 0.73 7.57 -2.23
C ASP A 77 0.37 8.90 -2.94
N ILE A 78 1.08 10.00 -2.65
CA ILE A 78 0.83 11.29 -3.32
C ILE A 78 1.11 11.19 -4.83
N MET A 79 2.20 10.53 -5.23
CA MET A 79 2.54 10.38 -6.65
C MET A 79 1.54 9.48 -7.38
N ASP A 80 1.14 8.37 -6.76
CA ASP A 80 0.13 7.42 -7.26
C ASP A 80 -1.22 8.13 -7.45
N ASP A 81 -1.71 8.84 -6.43
CA ASP A 81 -2.95 9.63 -6.52
C ASP A 81 -2.89 10.69 -7.63
N ILE A 82 -1.71 11.30 -7.87
CA ILE A 82 -1.49 12.26 -8.95
C ILE A 82 -1.67 11.58 -10.31
N GLN A 83 -0.96 10.47 -10.50
CA GLN A 83 -0.91 9.72 -11.76
C GLN A 83 -2.27 9.11 -12.10
N ASP A 84 -2.94 8.53 -11.12
CA ASP A 84 -4.20 7.81 -11.30
C ASP A 84 -5.43 8.72 -11.26
N GLN A 85 -5.22 10.00 -10.94
CA GLN A 85 -6.27 10.99 -10.79
C GLN A 85 -7.31 10.63 -9.72
N ASP A 86 -6.84 10.05 -8.62
CA ASP A 86 -7.66 9.55 -7.51
C ASP A 86 -7.70 10.49 -6.30
N ASN A 87 -8.60 10.18 -5.37
CA ASN A 87 -8.68 10.79 -4.04
C ASN A 87 -8.73 12.33 -4.08
N ASN A 88 -9.57 12.89 -4.96
CA ASN A 88 -9.64 14.33 -5.23
C ASN A 88 -9.99 15.20 -3.99
N GLU A 89 -10.53 14.58 -2.94
CA GLU A 89 -10.80 15.18 -1.65
C GLU A 89 -9.55 15.39 -0.78
N LEU A 90 -8.45 14.66 -1.05
CA LEU A 90 -7.19 14.78 -0.31
C LEU A 90 -6.47 16.10 -0.60
N PRO A 91 -5.73 16.66 0.38
CA PRO A 91 -5.19 18.02 0.28
C PRO A 91 -4.14 18.16 -0.82
N TRP A 92 -3.36 17.12 -1.13
CA TRP A 92 -2.40 17.13 -2.24
C TRP A 92 -3.07 17.12 -3.61
N ARG A 93 -4.33 16.70 -3.70
CA ARG A 93 -5.15 16.76 -4.91
C ARG A 93 -5.90 18.09 -5.09
N LYS A 94 -5.88 18.95 -4.06
CA LYS A 94 -6.49 20.29 -4.06
C LYS A 94 -5.53 21.42 -4.46
N VAL A 95 -4.28 21.07 -4.76
CA VAL A 95 -3.25 22.01 -5.24
C VAL A 95 -2.85 21.65 -6.67
N PRO A 96 -2.20 22.55 -7.44
CA PRO A 96 -1.70 22.21 -8.76
C PRO A 96 -0.76 20.99 -8.72
N SER A 97 -0.88 20.08 -9.68
CA SER A 97 -0.09 18.84 -9.71
C SER A 97 1.42 19.09 -9.65
N ALA A 98 1.91 20.16 -10.28
CA ALA A 98 3.33 20.54 -10.19
C ALA A 98 3.78 20.84 -8.75
N GLN A 99 2.93 21.49 -7.95
CA GLN A 99 3.21 21.74 -6.54
C GLN A 99 3.18 20.42 -5.74
N ALA A 100 2.20 19.56 -6.01
CA ALA A 100 2.08 18.27 -5.33
C ALA A 100 3.26 17.34 -5.60
N ILE A 101 3.70 17.24 -6.87
CA ILE A 101 4.90 16.49 -7.28
C ILE A 101 6.14 17.02 -6.57
N ASN A 102 6.32 18.34 -6.51
CA ASN A 102 7.48 18.93 -5.83
C ASN A 102 7.49 18.62 -4.32
N ILE A 103 6.33 18.66 -3.66
CA ILE A 103 6.24 18.32 -2.24
C ILE A 103 6.42 16.82 -2.01
N ALA A 104 5.86 15.94 -2.84
CA ALA A 104 6.10 14.50 -2.78
C ALA A 104 7.59 14.17 -2.94
N THR A 105 8.27 14.83 -3.88
CA THR A 105 9.72 14.72 -4.06
C THR A 105 10.47 15.18 -2.80
N CYS A 106 10.05 16.29 -2.19
CA CYS A 106 10.62 16.76 -0.93
C CYS A 106 10.44 15.76 0.21
N ILE A 107 9.25 15.16 0.34
CA ILE A 107 8.95 14.12 1.33
C ILE A 107 9.82 12.87 1.10
N LEU A 108 10.02 12.45 -0.15
CA LEU A 108 10.91 11.35 -0.49
C LEU A 108 12.36 11.64 -0.07
N VAL A 109 12.86 12.86 -0.31
CA VAL A 109 14.19 13.27 0.18
C VAL A 109 14.25 13.30 1.71
N LEU A 110 13.16 13.70 2.38
CA LEU A 110 13.07 13.65 3.85
C LEU A 110 13.08 12.20 4.37
N SER A 111 12.50 11.23 3.67
CA SER A 111 12.64 9.81 4.00
C SER A 111 14.10 9.39 4.04
N HIS A 112 14.89 9.72 3.00
CA HIS A 112 16.33 9.44 3.00
C HIS A 112 17.10 10.23 4.07
N LYS A 113 16.67 11.46 4.38
CA LYS A 113 17.23 12.24 5.50
C LYS A 113 16.94 11.57 6.86
N ALA A 114 15.79 10.94 7.03
CA ALA A 114 15.49 10.16 8.24
C ALA A 114 16.36 8.91 8.33
N LEU A 115 16.65 8.23 7.21
CA LEU A 115 17.58 7.09 7.21
C LEU A 115 18.99 7.50 7.63
N SER A 116 19.48 8.65 7.17
CA SER A 116 20.85 9.08 7.46
C SER A 116 21.09 9.44 8.93
N THR A 117 20.05 9.48 9.77
CA THR A 117 20.17 9.64 11.22
C THR A 117 20.28 8.29 11.97
N ILE A 118 20.21 7.15 11.27
CA ILE A 118 20.47 5.82 11.85
C ILE A 118 21.96 5.71 12.18
N SER A 119 22.29 5.67 13.48
CA SER A 119 23.68 5.64 13.97
C SER A 119 24.44 4.37 13.61
N ASN A 120 23.76 3.23 13.49
CA ASN A 120 24.38 1.98 13.10
C ASN A 120 24.57 1.95 11.58
N ARG A 121 25.82 2.05 11.15
CA ARG A 121 26.19 2.08 9.72
C ARG A 121 25.68 0.87 8.92
N ARG A 122 25.76 -0.32 9.51
CA ARG A 122 25.29 -1.55 8.84
C ARG A 122 23.77 -1.50 8.63
N HIS A 123 23.01 -1.10 9.66
CA HIS A 123 21.56 -0.95 9.52
C HIS A 123 21.21 0.12 8.49
N PHE A 124 21.92 1.26 8.49
CA PHE A 124 21.73 2.30 7.49
C PHE A 124 21.92 1.78 6.06
N GLU A 125 23.03 1.07 5.80
CA GLU A 125 23.33 0.50 4.48
C GLU A 125 22.27 -0.52 4.05
N GLU A 126 21.94 -1.49 4.91
CA GLU A 126 20.94 -2.52 4.62
C GLU A 126 19.53 -1.94 4.38
N ILE A 127 19.09 -0.99 5.21
CA ILE A 127 17.75 -0.37 5.08
C ILE A 127 17.68 0.54 3.87
N SER A 128 18.75 1.28 3.57
CA SER A 128 18.86 2.09 2.37
C SER A 128 18.68 1.22 1.12
N ASP A 129 19.34 0.06 1.06
CA ASP A 129 19.20 -0.89 -0.05
C ASP A 129 17.76 -1.44 -0.15
N VAL A 130 17.13 -1.77 0.97
CA VAL A 130 15.73 -2.24 1.00
C VAL A 130 14.77 -1.17 0.45
N LEU A 131 14.91 0.09 0.86
CA LEU A 131 14.06 1.18 0.38
C LEU A 131 14.31 1.48 -1.10
N ASN A 132 15.57 1.51 -1.54
CA ASN A 132 15.91 1.74 -2.95
C ASN A 132 15.34 0.63 -3.84
N GLN A 133 15.52 -0.64 -3.46
CA GLN A 133 15.00 -1.76 -4.23
C GLN A 133 13.47 -1.75 -4.26
N MET A 134 12.82 -1.47 -3.13
CA MET A 134 11.37 -1.31 -3.07
C MET A 134 10.88 -0.20 -4.01
N GLY A 135 11.57 0.95 -4.02
CA GLY A 135 11.26 2.04 -4.93
C GLY A 135 11.35 1.67 -6.40
N LEU A 136 12.42 0.96 -6.79
CA LEU A 136 12.58 0.46 -8.15
C LEU A 136 11.46 -0.51 -8.53
N GLN A 137 11.10 -1.43 -7.64
CA GLN A 137 10.00 -2.36 -7.88
C GLN A 137 8.65 -1.63 -7.98
N ALA A 138 8.37 -0.67 -7.10
CA ALA A 138 7.13 0.09 -7.11
C ALA A 138 6.98 0.90 -8.41
N CYS A 139 8.06 1.56 -8.87
CA CYS A 139 8.07 2.27 -10.14
C CYS A 139 7.83 1.33 -11.33
N ASP A 140 8.46 0.17 -11.36
CA ASP A 140 8.21 -0.84 -12.41
C ASP A 140 6.78 -1.38 -12.32
N GLY A 141 6.26 -1.65 -11.13
CA GLY A 141 4.88 -2.06 -10.89
C GLY A 141 3.87 -1.04 -11.43
N GLN A 142 4.08 0.25 -11.13
CA GLN A 142 3.25 1.34 -11.65
C GLN A 142 3.30 1.41 -13.18
N PHE A 143 4.49 1.27 -13.77
CA PHE A 143 4.64 1.28 -15.22
C PHE A 143 3.90 0.10 -15.87
N GLN A 144 4.00 -1.10 -15.30
CA GLN A 144 3.24 -2.27 -15.77
C GLN A 144 1.73 -2.08 -15.62
N GLU A 145 1.28 -1.42 -14.56
CA GLU A 145 -0.14 -1.09 -14.37
C GLU A 145 -0.66 -0.19 -15.49
N PHE A 146 0.04 0.89 -15.84
CA PHE A 146 -0.33 1.74 -16.99
C PHE A 146 -0.41 0.96 -18.31
N LEU A 147 0.54 0.04 -18.55
CA LEU A 147 0.50 -0.82 -19.74
C LEU A 147 -0.71 -1.75 -19.72
N ASN A 148 -1.05 -2.30 -18.56
CA ASN A 148 -2.12 -3.26 -18.40
C ASN A 148 -3.51 -2.63 -18.46
N ASP A 149 -3.69 -1.41 -17.96
CA ASP A 149 -4.94 -0.67 -18.08
C ASP A 149 -5.30 -0.37 -19.54
N SER A 150 -4.29 -0.24 -20.41
CA SER A 150 -4.49 -0.08 -21.86
C SER A 150 -4.88 -1.37 -22.59
N LYS A 151 -4.71 -2.54 -21.96
CA LYS A 151 -5.07 -3.84 -22.56
C LYS A 151 -6.55 -4.15 -22.36
N GLU A 152 -7.14 -4.83 -23.34
CA GLU A 152 -8.52 -5.32 -23.20
C GLU A 152 -8.66 -6.40 -22.11
N ARG A 153 -7.64 -7.24 -21.95
CA ARG A 153 -7.59 -8.34 -20.98
C ARG A 153 -6.17 -8.53 -20.49
N ILE A 154 -6.04 -8.86 -19.21
CA ILE A 154 -4.79 -9.34 -18.61
C ILE A 154 -5.03 -10.69 -17.94
N SER A 155 -3.95 -11.44 -17.78
CA SER A 155 -3.91 -12.68 -17.02
C SER A 155 -3.94 -12.41 -15.51
N LEU A 156 -4.30 -13.43 -14.72
CA LEU A 156 -4.22 -13.34 -13.26
C LEU A 156 -2.76 -13.22 -12.81
N GLU A 157 -1.84 -13.85 -13.53
CA GLU A 157 -0.41 -13.77 -13.29
C GLU A 157 0.09 -12.33 -13.42
N GLU A 158 -0.26 -11.64 -14.51
CA GLU A 158 0.08 -10.21 -14.70
C GLU A 158 -0.45 -9.33 -13.57
N TYR A 159 -1.70 -9.56 -13.12
CA TYR A 159 -2.28 -8.84 -11.99
C TYR A 159 -1.46 -9.08 -10.70
N PHE A 160 -1.17 -10.33 -10.37
CA PHE A 160 -0.43 -10.66 -9.14
C PHE A 160 1.00 -10.12 -9.15
N GLU A 161 1.66 -10.05 -10.31
CA GLU A 161 2.98 -9.44 -10.41
C GLU A 161 2.96 -7.93 -10.11
N ILE A 162 1.91 -7.21 -10.53
CA ILE A 162 1.76 -5.77 -10.20
C ILE A 162 1.60 -5.59 -8.69
N ILE A 163 0.63 -6.26 -8.07
CA ILE A 163 0.33 -6.03 -6.66
C ILE A 163 1.45 -6.54 -5.73
N LYS A 164 2.26 -7.52 -6.17
CA LYS A 164 3.50 -7.91 -5.48
C LYS A 164 4.52 -6.78 -5.47
N LYS A 165 4.67 -6.03 -6.56
CA LYS A 165 5.64 -4.94 -6.68
C LYS A 165 5.19 -3.66 -5.99
N LYS A 166 3.88 -3.39 -5.96
CA LYS A 166 3.28 -2.25 -5.26
C LYS A 166 3.01 -2.59 -3.78
N SER A 167 1.77 -2.93 -3.45
CA SER A 167 1.29 -3.13 -2.07
C SER A 167 2.05 -4.22 -1.30
N GLY A 168 2.31 -5.36 -1.95
CA GLY A 168 3.08 -6.47 -1.37
C GLY A 168 4.51 -6.06 -1.01
N GLY A 169 5.22 -5.43 -1.94
CA GLY A 169 6.61 -5.00 -1.78
C GLY A 169 6.76 -3.93 -0.71
N LEU A 170 5.85 -2.95 -0.67
CA LEU A 170 5.85 -1.90 0.35
C LEU A 170 5.67 -2.48 1.77
N THR A 171 4.74 -3.42 1.93
CA THR A 171 4.45 -4.11 3.21
C THR A 171 5.58 -5.05 3.62
N ALA A 172 6.15 -5.79 2.66
CA ALA A 172 7.31 -6.63 2.86
C ALA A 172 8.51 -5.82 3.36
N SER A 173 8.79 -4.66 2.73
CA SER A 173 9.88 -3.78 3.13
C SER A 173 9.69 -3.19 4.52
N ALA A 174 8.48 -2.74 4.88
CA ALA A 174 8.22 -2.25 6.24
C ALA A 174 8.52 -3.32 7.32
N CYS A 175 8.10 -4.57 7.08
CA CYS A 175 8.39 -5.68 8.00
C CYS A 175 9.90 -6.00 8.03
N LYS A 176 10.55 -6.04 6.86
CA LYS A 176 11.98 -6.30 6.73
C LYS A 176 12.83 -5.25 7.45
N ILE A 177 12.53 -3.97 7.26
CA ILE A 177 13.19 -2.84 7.93
C ILE A 177 13.03 -2.97 9.44
N GLY A 178 11.81 -3.28 9.92
CA GLY A 178 11.56 -3.52 11.33
C GLY A 178 12.42 -4.66 11.87
N ALA A 179 12.48 -5.79 11.16
CA ALA A 179 13.27 -6.96 11.57
C ALA A 179 14.78 -6.65 11.64
N ILE A 180 15.33 -5.92 10.66
CA ILE A 180 16.73 -5.47 10.65
C ILE A 180 17.01 -4.59 11.88
N LEU A 181 16.15 -3.60 12.14
CA LEU A 181 16.31 -2.69 13.29
C LEU A 181 16.18 -3.42 14.62
N GLY A 182 15.39 -4.48 14.67
CA GLY A 182 15.26 -5.34 15.85
C GLY A 182 16.43 -6.30 16.07
N GLY A 183 17.41 -6.32 15.17
CA GLY A 183 18.59 -7.18 15.28
C GLY A 183 18.30 -8.65 15.02
N ALA A 184 17.27 -8.95 14.21
CA ALA A 184 16.95 -10.31 13.81
C ALA A 184 18.09 -10.91 12.96
N GLU A 185 18.27 -12.22 13.07
CA GLU A 185 19.13 -12.96 12.14
C GLU A 185 18.52 -12.98 10.73
N GLN A 186 19.37 -13.16 9.71
CA GLN A 186 18.97 -13.08 8.31
C GLN A 186 17.78 -13.97 7.95
N THR A 187 17.74 -15.21 8.46
CA THR A 187 16.62 -16.14 8.23
C THR A 187 15.30 -15.57 8.75
N LEU A 188 15.31 -14.92 9.91
CA LEU A 188 14.11 -14.33 10.50
C LEU A 188 13.70 -13.05 9.76
N VAL A 189 14.67 -12.25 9.29
CA VAL A 189 14.42 -11.08 8.43
C VAL A 189 13.68 -11.50 7.15
N GLU A 190 14.14 -12.56 6.49
CA GLU A 190 13.52 -13.10 5.27
C GLU A 190 12.12 -13.65 5.51
N LEU A 191 11.90 -14.34 6.64
CA LEU A 191 10.56 -14.82 7.00
C LEU A 191 9.61 -13.65 7.27
N LEU A 192 10.06 -12.58 7.92
CA LEU A 192 9.22 -11.40 8.18
C LEU A 192 8.98 -10.56 6.92
N GLU A 193 9.92 -10.52 5.98
CA GLU A 193 9.69 -9.98 4.63
C GLU A 193 8.60 -10.77 3.90
N GLN A 194 8.67 -12.10 3.92
CA GLN A 194 7.66 -12.97 3.32
C GLN A 194 6.30 -12.80 4.00
N PHE A 195 6.27 -12.68 5.33
CA PHE A 195 5.05 -12.36 6.09
C PHE A 195 4.43 -11.06 5.60
N GLY A 196 5.22 -9.97 5.53
CA GLY A 196 4.76 -8.68 5.04
C GLY A 196 4.25 -8.74 3.61
N MET A 197 4.89 -9.52 2.73
CA MET A 197 4.40 -9.75 1.36
C MET A 197 3.00 -10.39 1.36
N LYS A 198 2.73 -11.40 2.19
CA LYS A 198 1.39 -12.03 2.27
C LYS A 198 0.36 -11.05 2.83
N LEU A 199 0.74 -10.26 3.83
CA LEU A 199 -0.11 -9.24 4.43
C LEU A 199 -0.52 -8.17 3.42
N GLY A 200 0.44 -7.63 2.64
CA GLY A 200 0.17 -6.62 1.61
C GLY A 200 -0.73 -7.15 0.49
N LEU A 201 -0.47 -8.37 0.00
CA LEU A 201 -1.32 -9.00 -1.01
C LEU A 201 -2.75 -9.24 -0.50
N MET A 202 -2.89 -9.74 0.73
CA MET A 202 -4.18 -9.94 1.37
C MET A 202 -4.98 -8.62 1.48
N SER A 203 -4.33 -7.55 1.95
CA SER A 203 -4.97 -6.23 2.06
C SER A 203 -5.36 -5.65 0.70
N GLN A 204 -4.53 -5.81 -0.33
CA GLN A 204 -4.86 -5.35 -1.68
C GLN A 204 -6.08 -6.07 -2.24
N ILE A 205 -6.17 -7.39 -2.09
CA ILE A 205 -7.32 -8.18 -2.56
C ILE A 205 -8.61 -7.72 -1.89
N LYS A 206 -8.54 -7.43 -0.59
CA LYS A 206 -9.68 -6.91 0.16
C LYS A 206 -10.10 -5.54 -0.35
N ASN A 207 -9.14 -4.63 -0.54
CA ASN A 207 -9.40 -3.29 -1.08
C ASN A 207 -10.02 -3.38 -2.46
N ASP A 208 -9.42 -4.14 -3.40
CA ASP A 208 -9.95 -4.36 -4.74
C ASP A 208 -11.40 -4.88 -4.73
N LEU A 209 -11.72 -5.83 -3.82
CA LEU A 209 -13.07 -6.38 -3.72
C LEU A 209 -14.04 -5.35 -3.16
N ASP A 210 -13.69 -4.69 -2.04
CA ASP A 210 -14.51 -3.64 -1.45
C ASP A 210 -14.70 -2.50 -2.47
N ASP A 211 -13.67 -2.20 -3.27
CA ASP A 211 -13.63 -1.19 -4.32
C ASP A 211 -14.47 -1.54 -5.55
N PHE A 212 -14.51 -2.81 -5.90
CA PHE A 212 -15.36 -3.27 -6.98
C PHE A 212 -16.85 -3.35 -6.58
N LEU A 213 -17.16 -3.56 -5.31
CA LEU A 213 -18.52 -3.78 -4.81
C LEU A 213 -19.27 -2.51 -4.39
N ASP A 214 -18.59 -1.37 -4.27
CA ASP A 214 -19.27 -0.09 -4.07
C ASP A 214 -19.65 0.51 -5.43
N PHE A 215 -20.82 0.10 -5.87
CA PHE A 215 -21.42 0.51 -7.13
C PHE A 215 -21.92 1.97 -7.12
N GLU A 216 -21.84 2.70 -6.00
CA GLU A 216 -22.42 4.04 -5.89
C GLU A 216 -21.38 5.14 -6.07
N THR A 217 -20.17 4.93 -5.55
CA THR A 217 -19.18 6.01 -5.46
C THR A 217 -17.88 5.74 -6.23
N LYS A 218 -17.63 4.50 -6.68
CA LYS A 218 -16.23 4.09 -6.89
C LYS A 218 -15.60 4.31 -8.25
N SER A 219 -14.35 4.70 -8.09
CA SER A 219 -13.35 5.12 -9.05
C SER A 219 -12.80 3.97 -9.89
N ASP A 220 -12.46 2.81 -9.31
CA ASP A 220 -11.64 1.82 -10.03
C ASP A 220 -12.33 1.14 -11.21
N PHE A 221 -13.57 0.67 -11.03
CA PHE A 221 -14.37 0.15 -12.15
C PHE A 221 -14.68 1.25 -13.18
N VAL A 222 -14.94 2.47 -12.70
CA VAL A 222 -15.17 3.68 -13.49
C VAL A 222 -13.95 4.06 -14.33
N LYS A 223 -12.74 3.85 -13.80
CA LYS A 223 -11.47 4.14 -14.44
C LYS A 223 -10.96 2.99 -15.30
N GLY A 224 -11.68 1.87 -15.32
CA GLY A 224 -11.29 0.68 -16.07
C GLY A 224 -10.06 -0.03 -15.50
N ARG A 225 -9.74 0.19 -14.22
CA ARG A 225 -8.62 -0.47 -13.55
C ARG A 225 -8.79 -1.97 -13.57
N LYS A 226 -7.71 -2.69 -13.84
CA LYS A 226 -7.70 -4.16 -13.90
C LYS A 226 -7.55 -4.79 -12.50
N THR A 227 -8.46 -4.50 -11.58
CA THR A 227 -8.50 -5.10 -10.22
C THR A 227 -8.82 -6.59 -10.25
N LEU A 228 -8.56 -7.32 -9.15
CA LEU A 228 -8.77 -8.77 -9.12
C LEU A 228 -10.18 -9.21 -9.54
N PRO A 229 -11.27 -8.60 -9.05
CA PRO A 229 -12.63 -8.96 -9.46
C PRO A 229 -12.84 -8.79 -10.97
N PHE A 230 -12.31 -7.71 -11.56
CA PHE A 230 -12.43 -7.43 -12.98
C PHE A 230 -11.66 -8.46 -13.83
N VAL A 231 -10.40 -8.72 -13.45
CA VAL A 231 -9.53 -9.68 -14.15
C VAL A 231 -10.11 -11.09 -14.06
N TYR A 232 -10.59 -11.49 -12.88
CA TYR A 232 -11.25 -12.78 -12.70
C TYR A 232 -12.46 -12.93 -13.63
N LEU A 233 -13.36 -11.94 -13.65
CA LEU A 233 -14.55 -11.97 -14.49
C LEU A 233 -14.19 -12.10 -15.98
N LEU A 234 -13.25 -11.28 -16.49
CA LEU A 234 -12.80 -11.40 -17.89
C LEU A 234 -12.15 -12.76 -18.21
N ASN A 235 -11.69 -13.49 -17.21
CA ASN A 235 -11.09 -14.80 -17.39
C ASN A 235 -12.10 -15.96 -17.40
N VAL A 236 -13.23 -15.82 -16.71
CA VAL A 236 -14.25 -16.88 -16.61
C VAL A 236 -15.45 -16.66 -17.53
N LEU A 237 -15.72 -15.41 -17.91
CA LEU A 237 -16.84 -15.06 -18.79
C LEU A 237 -16.62 -15.57 -20.22
N ASN A 238 -17.72 -16.00 -20.85
CA ASN A 238 -17.74 -16.19 -22.30
C ASN A 238 -17.64 -14.84 -23.03
N GLU A 239 -17.30 -14.88 -24.32
CA GLU A 239 -17.04 -13.66 -25.12
C GLU A 239 -18.18 -12.65 -25.03
N ARG A 240 -19.44 -13.09 -25.14
CA ARG A 240 -20.60 -12.19 -25.08
C ARG A 240 -20.68 -11.43 -23.75
N LYS A 241 -20.57 -12.14 -22.63
CA LYS A 241 -20.62 -11.51 -21.30
C LYS A 241 -19.35 -10.69 -21.00
N ALA A 242 -18.21 -11.10 -21.53
CA ALA A 242 -16.96 -10.35 -21.41
C ALA A 242 -17.08 -8.98 -22.12
N GLU A 243 -17.66 -8.96 -23.32
CA GLU A 243 -17.97 -7.71 -24.03
C GLU A 243 -18.99 -6.84 -23.28
N GLU A 244 -19.99 -7.46 -22.64
CA GLU A 244 -20.92 -6.74 -21.76
C GLU A 244 -20.18 -6.08 -20.58
N LEU A 245 -19.27 -6.81 -19.91
CA LEU A 245 -18.47 -6.25 -18.81
C LEU A 245 -17.56 -5.10 -19.28
N LYS A 246 -16.89 -5.26 -20.42
CA LYS A 246 -16.07 -4.20 -21.02
C LYS A 246 -16.91 -2.96 -21.37
N TYR A 247 -18.10 -3.18 -21.93
CA TYR A 247 -19.03 -2.10 -22.24
C TYR A 247 -19.46 -1.35 -20.97
N LEU A 248 -19.83 -2.08 -19.91
CA LEU A 248 -20.17 -1.48 -18.61
C LEU A 248 -19.00 -0.64 -18.05
N SER A 249 -17.77 -1.14 -18.14
CA SER A 249 -16.59 -0.38 -17.72
C SER A 249 -16.37 0.88 -18.57
N SER A 250 -16.54 0.79 -19.89
CA SER A 250 -16.41 1.96 -20.78
C SER A 250 -17.47 3.03 -20.54
N LEU A 251 -18.71 2.64 -20.24
CA LEU A 251 -19.79 3.56 -19.88
C LEU A 251 -19.46 4.30 -18.59
N ALA A 252 -18.87 3.58 -17.63
CA ALA A 252 -18.46 4.13 -16.36
C ALA A 252 -17.38 5.22 -16.57
N THR A 253 -16.43 5.00 -17.50
CA THR A 253 -15.38 5.99 -17.83
C THR A 253 -15.89 7.23 -18.57
N ILE A 254 -16.90 7.09 -19.43
CA ILE A 254 -17.44 8.17 -20.27
C ILE A 254 -18.52 8.99 -19.56
N GLY A 255 -19.25 8.40 -18.62
CA GLY A 255 -20.37 9.03 -17.93
C GLY A 255 -19.93 10.09 -16.92
N LEU A 256 -20.37 11.34 -17.12
CA LEU A 256 -20.24 12.48 -16.19
C LEU A 256 -20.94 12.29 -14.81
N GLY A 257 -21.17 11.05 -14.37
CA GLY A 257 -21.88 10.71 -13.13
C GLY A 257 -21.93 9.22 -12.77
N GLY A 258 -21.07 8.36 -13.36
CA GLY A 258 -21.03 6.92 -13.06
C GLY A 258 -22.12 6.08 -13.76
N LEU A 259 -22.28 4.83 -13.31
CA LEU A 259 -23.25 3.88 -13.87
C LEU A 259 -24.69 4.19 -13.44
N ALA A 260 -25.64 4.14 -14.38
CA ALA A 260 -27.06 4.25 -14.04
C ALA A 260 -27.53 3.00 -13.26
N SER A 261 -28.71 3.11 -12.62
CA SER A 261 -29.25 2.05 -11.75
C SER A 261 -29.36 0.69 -12.44
N LYS A 262 -29.67 0.70 -13.74
CA LYS A 262 -29.80 -0.51 -14.56
C LYS A 262 -28.45 -1.21 -14.74
N GLU A 263 -27.42 -0.46 -15.14
CA GLU A 263 -26.07 -0.96 -15.39
C GLU A 263 -25.45 -1.49 -14.10
N ARG A 264 -25.70 -0.83 -12.95
CA ARG A 264 -25.31 -1.33 -11.63
C ARG A 264 -25.98 -2.67 -11.30
N GLY A 265 -27.25 -2.83 -11.67
CA GLY A 265 -27.97 -4.10 -11.56
C GLY A 265 -27.31 -5.23 -12.38
N GLN A 266 -26.94 -4.93 -13.63
CA GLN A 266 -26.26 -5.90 -14.51
C GLN A 266 -24.89 -6.31 -13.97
N LEU A 267 -24.08 -5.34 -13.53
CA LEU A 267 -22.78 -5.64 -12.93
C LEU A 267 -22.91 -6.50 -11.67
N ARG A 268 -23.88 -6.18 -10.81
CA ARG A 268 -24.17 -6.97 -9.60
C ARG A 268 -24.57 -8.40 -9.96
N GLU A 269 -25.40 -8.58 -10.98
CA GLU A 269 -25.80 -9.91 -11.45
C GLU A 269 -24.60 -10.72 -11.96
N LEU A 270 -23.71 -10.11 -12.74
CA LEU A 270 -22.46 -10.75 -13.20
C LEU A 270 -21.58 -11.18 -12.02
N VAL A 271 -21.36 -10.28 -11.05
CA VAL A 271 -20.55 -10.56 -9.85
C VAL A 271 -21.09 -11.75 -9.06
N VAL A 272 -22.41 -11.83 -8.88
CA VAL A 272 -23.05 -12.90 -8.12
C VAL A 272 -23.01 -14.21 -8.89
N ASN A 273 -23.43 -14.20 -10.16
CA ASN A 273 -23.59 -15.42 -10.96
C ASN A 273 -22.26 -16.11 -11.29
N GLU A 274 -21.17 -15.35 -11.41
CA GLU A 274 -19.85 -15.90 -11.76
C GLU A 274 -18.97 -16.16 -10.53
N GLY A 275 -19.51 -15.97 -9.32
CA GLY A 275 -18.81 -16.31 -8.07
C GLY A 275 -17.62 -15.39 -7.72
N THR A 276 -17.58 -14.16 -8.23
CA THR A 276 -16.45 -13.24 -8.06
C THR A 276 -16.11 -12.96 -6.60
N ILE A 277 -17.12 -12.76 -5.75
CA ILE A 277 -16.94 -12.53 -4.31
C ILE A 277 -16.31 -13.77 -3.65
N HIS A 278 -16.78 -14.96 -4.01
CA HIS A 278 -16.25 -16.22 -3.48
C HIS A 278 -14.78 -16.41 -3.89
N TYR A 279 -14.46 -16.19 -5.17
CA TYR A 279 -13.10 -16.27 -5.66
C TYR A 279 -12.17 -15.33 -4.87
N CYS A 280 -12.50 -14.03 -4.80
CA CYS A 280 -11.66 -13.06 -4.10
C CYS A 280 -11.53 -13.39 -2.61
N SER A 281 -12.59 -13.88 -1.98
CA SER A 281 -12.59 -14.30 -0.57
C SER A 281 -11.69 -15.52 -0.34
N VAL A 282 -11.68 -16.51 -1.25
CA VAL A 282 -10.77 -17.67 -1.17
C VAL A 282 -9.32 -17.24 -1.33
N ILE A 283 -9.02 -16.34 -2.28
CA ILE A 283 -7.65 -15.83 -2.46
C ILE A 283 -7.21 -15.02 -1.23
N TYR A 284 -8.08 -14.18 -0.67
CA TYR A 284 -7.84 -13.45 0.59
C TYR A 284 -7.50 -14.42 1.74
N GLU A 285 -8.36 -15.42 1.97
CA GLU A 285 -8.14 -16.42 3.03
C GLU A 285 -6.87 -17.26 2.80
N MET A 286 -6.53 -17.57 1.55
CA MET A 286 -5.27 -18.24 1.23
C MET A 286 -4.05 -17.41 1.67
N TYR A 287 -4.02 -16.11 1.37
CA TYR A 287 -2.91 -15.25 1.80
C TYR A 287 -2.89 -15.04 3.30
N LYS A 288 -4.06 -14.90 3.94
CA LYS A 288 -4.23 -14.86 5.39
C LYS A 288 -3.62 -16.10 6.08
N GLN A 289 -3.97 -17.30 5.60
CA GLN A 289 -3.43 -18.55 6.13
C GLN A 289 -1.92 -18.65 5.93
N ARG A 290 -1.40 -18.25 4.76
CA ARG A 290 0.05 -18.23 4.50
C ARG A 290 0.79 -17.27 5.43
N ALA A 291 0.21 -16.10 5.72
CA ALA A 291 0.78 -15.16 6.69
C ALA A 291 0.82 -15.79 8.10
N MET A 292 -0.26 -16.44 8.54
CA MET A 292 -0.31 -17.15 9.82
C MET A 292 0.71 -18.28 9.92
N GLN A 293 0.84 -19.11 8.89
CA GLN A 293 1.82 -20.22 8.85
C GLN A 293 3.26 -19.72 9.03
N ILE A 294 3.61 -18.57 8.44
CA ILE A 294 4.92 -17.96 8.63
C ILE A 294 5.10 -17.56 10.10
N LEU A 295 4.11 -16.89 10.70
CA LEU A 295 4.17 -16.50 12.12
C LEU A 295 4.24 -17.72 13.06
N GLU A 296 3.59 -18.83 12.73
CA GLU A 296 3.68 -20.08 13.49
C GLU A 296 5.09 -20.70 13.38
N SER A 297 5.74 -20.56 12.22
CA SER A 297 7.06 -21.14 11.97
C SER A 297 8.25 -20.39 12.60
N ILE A 298 8.11 -19.09 12.89
CA ILE A 298 9.23 -18.28 13.41
C ILE A 298 9.46 -18.51 14.91
N SER A 299 10.73 -18.59 15.32
CA SER A 299 11.18 -18.83 16.70
C SER A 299 11.14 -17.60 17.61
N ILE A 300 10.05 -16.82 17.53
CA ILE A 300 9.76 -15.70 18.43
C ILE A 300 8.79 -16.18 19.52
N SER A 301 8.78 -15.58 20.71
CA SER A 301 7.78 -15.92 21.74
C SER A 301 6.37 -15.46 21.34
N GLU A 302 5.33 -16.20 21.73
CA GLU A 302 3.94 -15.85 21.42
C GLU A 302 3.56 -14.43 21.85
N LYS A 303 4.04 -14.00 23.03
CA LYS A 303 3.86 -12.62 23.52
C LYS A 303 4.42 -11.57 22.55
N ARG A 304 5.55 -11.85 21.91
CA ARG A 304 6.17 -10.94 20.93
C ARG A 304 5.46 -11.00 19.57
N LYS A 305 4.84 -12.13 19.21
CA LYS A 305 4.05 -12.26 17.97
C LYS A 305 2.65 -11.67 18.07
N GLU A 306 2.14 -11.41 19.27
CA GLU A 306 0.73 -11.02 19.50
C GLU A 306 0.27 -9.88 18.59
N LYS A 307 1.05 -8.80 18.48
CA LYS A 307 0.73 -7.66 17.61
C LYS A 307 0.78 -8.04 16.13
N LEU A 308 1.73 -8.87 15.70
CA LEU A 308 1.79 -9.37 14.31
C LEU A 308 0.59 -10.25 13.97
N ILE A 309 0.16 -11.11 14.90
CA ILE A 309 -1.03 -11.95 14.74
C ILE A 309 -2.30 -11.09 14.62
N GLN A 310 -2.40 -9.99 15.38
CA GLN A 310 -3.54 -9.07 15.28
C GLN A 310 -3.63 -8.39 13.91
N LEU A 311 -2.52 -8.16 13.21
CA LEU A 311 -2.54 -7.60 11.85
C LEU A 311 -3.18 -8.54 10.81
N VAL A 312 -3.23 -9.84 11.10
CA VAL A 312 -3.78 -10.86 10.19
C VAL A 312 -5.26 -11.13 10.46
N ARG A 313 -5.76 -10.77 11.64
CA ARG A 313 -7.13 -11.07 12.09
C ARG A 313 -8.13 -10.07 11.58
#